data_AF-A0A817KDS9-F1
#
_entry.id   AF-A0A817KDS9-F1
#
_cell.length_a   1.000
_cell.length_b   1.000
_cell.length_c   1.000
_cell.angle_alpha   90.00
_cell.angle_beta   90.00
_cell.angle_gamma   90.00
#
_symmetry.space_group_name_H-M   'P 1'
#
loop_
_entity.id
_entity.type
_entity.pdbx_description
1 polymer ?
#
loop_
_entity_poly.entity_id
_entity_poly.type
_entity_poly.pdbx_seq_one_letter_code
_entity_poly.pdbx_strand_id
1 'polypeptide(L)'
;MPPKYPLFNSIAIQSMIHNIPTLSSPFYLFDDDIVIRKRLPVTTIIDANKSIVYLGGDTFNIRIQPHTLYDGNIHTAINMGLKKRSADLLKSKGRYFIASHGPLLLYREIGIKIWNEFRVEMNSLISHPFRMPADPSIQTLYIYVGYSNYYTFLKARKMLRFVMLDSPNLQIIRRKLQNAFSDQLAYFICINDDLPSLTAEIQNLLNKAYETIFSKRCSFES
;
A
#
# COMPACT_ATOMS: atom_id res chain seq x y z
N MET A 1 5.58 16.81 34.10
CA MET A 1 5.71 16.68 32.63
C MET A 1 4.33 16.33 32.09
N PRO A 2 3.83 16.97 31.02
CA PRO A 2 2.59 16.53 30.40
C PRO A 2 2.78 15.09 29.87
N PRO A 3 1.72 14.27 29.82
CA PRO A 3 1.82 12.92 29.29
C PRO A 3 2.31 12.99 27.84
N LYS A 4 3.45 12.35 27.57
CA LYS A 4 3.93 12.14 26.20
C LYS A 4 2.89 11.27 25.50
N TYR A 5 2.23 11.81 24.48
CA TYR A 5 1.35 11.01 23.63
C TYR A 5 2.15 9.83 23.08
N PRO A 6 1.57 8.61 23.09
CA PRO A 6 2.25 7.46 22.57
C PRO A 6 2.45 7.64 21.05
N LEU A 7 3.69 7.40 20.59
CA LEU A 7 4.08 7.54 19.19
C LEU A 7 4.30 6.15 18.60
N PHE A 8 3.61 5.86 17.51
CA PHE A 8 3.74 4.60 16.79
C PHE A 8 3.92 4.87 15.31
N ASN A 9 4.77 4.09 14.66
CA ASN A 9 4.87 4.10 13.21
C ASN A 9 3.71 3.28 12.60
N SER A 10 3.30 3.60 11.37
CA SER A 10 2.17 2.91 10.72
C SER A 10 2.38 1.41 10.55
N ILE A 11 3.62 0.96 10.34
CA ILE A 11 3.94 -0.46 10.18
C ILE A 11 3.74 -1.22 11.51
N ALA A 12 4.06 -0.60 12.65
CA ALA A 12 3.75 -1.14 13.98
C ALA A 12 2.26 -1.38 14.15
N ILE A 13 1.43 -0.41 13.77
CA ILE A 13 -0.03 -0.55 13.81
C ILE A 13 -0.48 -1.70 12.90
N GLN A 14 -0.03 -1.72 11.64
CA GLN A 14 -0.38 -2.77 10.66
C GLN A 14 -0.02 -4.18 11.15
N SER A 15 1.15 -4.34 11.77
CA SER A 15 1.63 -5.64 12.29
C SER A 15 0.75 -6.20 13.42
N MET A 16 0.03 -5.31 14.12
CA MET A 16 -0.77 -5.65 15.30
C MET A 16 -2.27 -5.79 15.02
N ILE A 17 -2.74 -5.48 13.81
CA ILE A 17 -4.19 -5.48 13.47
C ILE A 17 -4.87 -6.81 13.81
N HIS A 18 -4.19 -7.95 13.64
CA HIS A 18 -4.72 -9.28 13.93
C HIS A 18 -5.15 -9.49 15.40
N ASN A 19 -4.69 -8.62 16.33
CA ASN A 19 -5.05 -8.66 17.75
C ASN A 19 -6.42 -8.03 18.05
N ILE A 20 -7.06 -7.35 17.10
CA ILE A 20 -8.40 -6.80 17.29
C ILE A 20 -9.38 -7.97 17.49
N PRO A 21 -10.04 -8.13 18.66
CA PRO A 21 -10.84 -9.32 18.96
C PRO A 21 -12.05 -9.52 18.05
N THR A 22 -12.64 -8.43 17.57
CA THR A 22 -13.83 -8.41 16.71
C THR A 22 -13.50 -8.42 15.22
N LEU A 23 -12.22 -8.51 14.85
CA LEU A 23 -11.79 -8.46 13.45
C LEU A 23 -12.22 -9.72 12.70
N SER A 24 -12.97 -9.53 11.61
CA SER A 24 -13.34 -10.61 10.69
C SER A 24 -12.13 -11.12 9.91
N SER A 25 -12.25 -12.33 9.36
CA SER A 25 -11.30 -12.85 8.38
C SER A 25 -12.04 -13.40 7.17
N PRO A 26 -11.73 -12.94 5.94
CA PRO A 26 -10.81 -11.85 5.61
C PRO A 26 -11.30 -10.45 6.02
N PHE A 27 -10.43 -9.44 5.90
CA PHE A 27 -10.76 -8.02 6.12
C PHE A 27 -10.00 -7.10 5.13
N TYR A 28 -10.55 -5.90 4.89
CA TYR A 28 -9.83 -4.85 4.16
C TYR A 28 -8.99 -4.01 5.11
N LEU A 29 -7.82 -3.61 4.62
CA LEU A 29 -7.04 -2.55 5.21
C LEU A 29 -6.94 -1.40 4.20
N PHE A 30 -7.66 -0.30 4.47
CA PHE A 30 -7.55 0.95 3.72
C PHE A 30 -6.62 1.89 4.49
N ASP A 31 -5.32 1.61 4.45
CA ASP A 31 -4.27 2.36 5.15
C ASP A 31 -3.41 3.22 4.21
N ASP A 32 -3.84 3.36 2.97
CA ASP A 32 -3.16 4.11 1.91
C ASP A 32 -4.18 5.03 1.22
N ASP A 33 -3.68 5.96 0.39
CA ASP A 33 -4.45 7.01 -0.28
C ASP A 33 -5.26 6.47 -1.48
N ILE A 34 -6.08 5.44 -1.24
CA ILE A 34 -6.86 4.69 -2.23
C ILE A 34 -8.29 5.21 -2.30
N VAL A 35 -8.72 5.49 -3.53
CA VAL A 35 -10.06 5.95 -3.86
C VAL A 35 -10.77 4.89 -4.69
N ILE A 36 -11.97 4.51 -4.24
CA ILE A 36 -12.87 3.62 -4.99
C ILE A 36 -13.78 4.46 -5.87
N ARG A 37 -13.55 4.42 -7.18
CA ARG A 37 -14.21 5.32 -8.14
C ARG A 37 -15.64 4.93 -8.49
N LYS A 38 -15.94 3.63 -8.49
CA LYS A 38 -17.23 3.09 -8.94
C LYS A 38 -17.52 1.78 -8.22
N ARG A 39 -18.77 1.32 -8.32
CA ARG A 39 -19.18 0.03 -7.75
C ARG A 39 -18.23 -1.06 -8.21
N LEU A 40 -17.69 -1.78 -7.23
CA LEU A 40 -16.65 -2.76 -7.42
C LEU A 40 -17.24 -4.17 -7.47
N PRO A 41 -17.12 -4.91 -8.58
CA PRO A 41 -17.53 -6.31 -8.63
C PRO A 41 -16.65 -7.15 -7.69
N VAL A 42 -17.23 -8.06 -6.92
CA VAL A 42 -16.46 -8.90 -5.98
C VAL A 42 -15.37 -9.72 -6.69
N THR A 43 -15.61 -10.10 -7.95
CA THR A 43 -14.67 -10.82 -8.81
C THR A 43 -13.39 -10.04 -9.14
N THR A 44 -13.35 -8.74 -8.87
CA THR A 44 -12.14 -7.94 -9.01
C THR A 44 -11.26 -7.97 -7.77
N ILE A 45 -11.71 -8.63 -6.71
CA ILE A 45 -11.02 -8.69 -5.41
C ILE A 45 -10.84 -10.13 -4.96
N ILE A 46 -11.78 -11.01 -5.32
CA ILE A 46 -11.78 -12.41 -4.95
C ILE A 46 -11.83 -13.26 -6.22
N ASP A 47 -10.94 -14.24 -6.31
CA ASP A 47 -10.96 -15.30 -7.30
C ASP A 47 -10.92 -16.66 -6.59
N ALA A 48 -11.89 -17.53 -6.86
CA ALA A 48 -12.01 -18.85 -6.23
C ALA A 48 -11.82 -18.83 -4.69
N ASN A 49 -12.49 -17.89 -4.00
CA ASN A 49 -12.40 -17.65 -2.54
C ASN A 49 -11.04 -17.14 -2.02
N LYS A 50 -10.12 -16.79 -2.91
CA LYS A 50 -8.82 -16.19 -2.58
C LYS A 50 -8.80 -14.71 -2.92
N SER A 51 -8.09 -13.92 -2.13
CA SER A 51 -7.88 -12.51 -2.46
C SER A 51 -7.00 -12.39 -3.69
N ILE A 52 -7.33 -11.48 -4.59
CA ILE A 52 -6.51 -11.15 -5.74
C ILE A 52 -5.40 -10.19 -5.30
N VAL A 53 -4.15 -10.55 -5.61
CA VAL A 53 -2.99 -9.66 -5.55
C VAL A 53 -2.70 -9.21 -6.99
N TYR A 54 -2.90 -7.93 -7.27
CA TYR A 54 -2.51 -7.35 -8.55
C TYR A 54 -1.02 -7.04 -8.54
N LEU A 55 -0.29 -7.47 -9.56
CA LEU A 55 1.14 -7.27 -9.69
C LEU A 55 1.47 -6.01 -10.50
N GLY A 56 2.31 -5.14 -9.95
CA GLY A 56 2.81 -3.93 -10.61
C GLY A 56 3.84 -4.25 -11.69
N GLY A 57 3.40 -4.24 -12.96
CA GLY A 57 4.26 -4.49 -14.12
C GLY A 57 4.36 -5.96 -14.54
N ASP A 58 5.20 -6.23 -15.53
CA ASP A 58 5.33 -7.57 -16.15
C ASP A 58 6.16 -8.57 -15.34
N THR A 59 6.77 -8.16 -14.22
CA THR A 59 7.76 -8.99 -13.51
C THR A 59 7.17 -9.66 -12.28
N PHE A 60 7.07 -10.99 -12.35
CA PHE A 60 6.60 -11.87 -11.28
C PHE A 60 7.65 -12.10 -10.16
N ASN A 61 8.83 -11.50 -10.29
CA ASN A 61 9.96 -11.62 -9.36
C ASN A 61 10.88 -10.43 -9.59
N ILE A 62 10.81 -9.40 -8.74
CA ILE A 62 11.87 -8.39 -8.74
C ILE A 62 12.95 -8.88 -7.78
N ARG A 63 14.15 -9.06 -8.31
CA ARG A 63 15.35 -9.22 -7.48
C ARG A 63 15.77 -7.82 -7.05
N ILE A 64 15.89 -7.57 -5.75
CA ILE A 64 16.43 -6.30 -5.26
C ILE A 64 17.89 -6.25 -5.67
N GLN A 65 18.23 -5.32 -6.57
CA GLN A 65 19.60 -5.08 -6.95
C GLN A 65 20.16 -3.96 -6.06
N PRO A 66 21.45 -4.02 -5.64
CA PRO A 66 22.03 -3.00 -4.76
C PRO A 66 21.86 -1.56 -5.27
N HIS A 67 21.92 -1.35 -6.58
CA HIS A 67 21.73 -0.04 -7.22
C HIS A 67 20.28 0.43 -7.25
N THR A 68 19.29 -0.46 -7.08
CA THR A 68 17.89 -0.01 -6.92
C THR A 68 17.71 0.69 -5.58
N LEU A 69 18.52 0.39 -4.56
CA LEU A 69 18.35 0.94 -3.20
C LEU A 69 18.65 2.45 -3.07
N TYR A 70 19.23 3.09 -4.08
CA TYR A 70 19.68 4.48 -3.99
C TYR A 70 19.47 5.22 -5.32
N ASP A 71 18.24 5.72 -5.52
CA ASP A 71 17.91 6.70 -6.57
C ASP A 71 18.01 8.15 -6.06
N GLY A 72 18.52 8.35 -4.84
CA GLY A 72 18.57 9.65 -4.17
C GLY A 72 17.27 10.05 -3.47
N ASN A 73 16.20 9.27 -3.59
CA ASN A 73 14.94 9.49 -2.90
C ASN A 73 14.85 8.61 -1.63
N ILE A 74 14.84 9.27 -0.46
CA ILE A 74 14.80 8.60 0.85
C ILE A 74 13.54 7.74 1.04
N HIS A 75 12.40 8.15 0.47
CA HIS A 75 11.15 7.41 0.55
C HIS A 75 11.24 6.09 -0.23
N THR A 76 11.78 6.15 -1.46
CA THR A 76 12.04 4.94 -2.25
C THR A 76 13.00 4.02 -1.49
N ALA A 77 14.12 4.55 -1.00
CA ALA A 77 15.14 3.79 -0.28
C ALA A 77 14.58 3.06 0.96
N ILE A 78 13.77 3.75 1.77
CA ILE A 78 13.08 3.15 2.92
C ILE A 78 12.16 2.02 2.45
N ASN A 79 11.27 2.28 1.49
CA ASN A 79 10.31 1.28 1.02
C ASN A 79 10.99 0.04 0.42
N MET A 80 12.10 0.20 -0.30
CA MET A 80 12.88 -0.92 -0.81
C MET A 80 13.61 -1.66 0.30
N GLY A 81 14.11 -0.96 1.32
CA GLY A 81 14.66 -1.54 2.55
C GLY A 81 13.65 -2.47 3.22
N LEU A 82 12.40 -2.03 3.36
CA LEU A 82 11.32 -2.84 3.95
C LEU A 82 11.06 -4.14 3.18
N LYS A 83 11.00 -4.04 1.84
CA LYS A 83 10.78 -5.20 0.96
C LYS A 83 11.98 -6.15 1.01
N LYS A 84 13.21 -5.61 1.06
CA LYS A 84 14.44 -6.41 1.24
C LYS A 84 14.42 -7.16 2.56
N ARG A 85 14.10 -6.47 3.65
CA ARG A 85 14.04 -7.11 4.97
C ARG A 85 13.05 -8.27 4.96
N SER A 86 11.87 -8.07 4.39
CA SER A 86 10.84 -9.12 4.26
C SER A 86 11.38 -10.31 3.45
N ALA A 87 12.03 -10.03 2.32
CA ALA A 87 12.65 -11.05 1.47
C ALA A 87 13.73 -11.86 2.21
N ASP A 88 14.53 -11.20 3.06
CA ASP A 88 15.56 -11.84 3.89
C ASP A 88 14.94 -12.75 4.96
N LEU A 89 13.89 -12.29 5.65
CA LEU A 89 13.16 -13.09 6.65
C LEU A 89 12.56 -14.35 6.03
N LEU A 90 12.00 -14.21 4.83
CA LEU A 90 11.41 -15.30 4.07
C LEU A 90 12.45 -16.19 3.36
N LYS A 91 13.75 -15.89 3.50
CA LYS A 91 14.85 -16.61 2.82
C LYS A 91 14.66 -16.73 1.30
N SER A 92 13.99 -15.75 0.71
CA SER A 92 13.60 -15.71 -0.71
C SER A 92 14.76 -15.39 -1.67
N LYS A 93 15.99 -15.25 -1.15
CA LYS A 93 17.19 -14.81 -1.90
C LYS A 93 17.00 -13.45 -2.59
N GLY A 94 16.32 -12.53 -1.89
CA GLY A 94 16.07 -11.16 -2.36
C GLY A 94 15.01 -11.06 -3.47
N ARG A 95 14.15 -12.09 -3.62
CA ARG A 95 13.04 -12.10 -4.58
C ARG A 95 11.75 -11.69 -3.88
N TYR A 96 11.06 -10.70 -4.42
CA TYR A 96 9.78 -10.23 -3.90
C TYR A 96 8.76 -9.99 -5.03
N PHE A 97 7.47 -10.12 -4.71
CA PHE A 97 6.37 -9.67 -5.56
C PHE A 97 6.18 -8.16 -5.39
N ILE A 98 6.06 -7.44 -6.50
CA ILE A 98 5.55 -6.07 -6.45
C ILE A 98 4.04 -6.13 -6.58
N ALA A 99 3.36 -6.05 -5.45
CA ALA A 99 1.93 -5.76 -5.45
C ALA A 99 1.72 -4.31 -5.88
N SER A 100 0.74 -4.09 -6.74
CA SER A 100 0.19 -2.75 -7.00
C SER A 100 -0.52 -2.23 -5.75
N HIS A 101 -0.48 -0.92 -5.56
CA HIS A 101 -1.21 -0.23 -4.50
C HIS A 101 -2.72 -0.29 -4.78
N GLY A 102 -3.38 -1.30 -4.22
CA GLY A 102 -4.76 -1.66 -4.53
C GLY A 102 -5.45 -2.46 -3.45
N PRO A 103 -6.70 -2.88 -3.69
CA PRO A 103 -7.44 -3.66 -2.72
C PRO A 103 -6.69 -4.96 -2.43
N LEU A 104 -6.44 -5.22 -1.16
CA LEU A 104 -5.92 -6.49 -0.69
C LEU A 104 -6.74 -6.90 0.52
N LEU A 105 -7.35 -8.09 0.44
CA LEU A 105 -7.91 -8.70 1.62
C LEU A 105 -6.78 -9.32 2.44
N LEU A 106 -6.70 -8.94 3.70
CA LEU A 106 -5.81 -9.55 4.67
C LEU A 106 -6.59 -10.59 5.48
N TYR A 107 -5.87 -11.57 5.99
CA TYR A 107 -6.45 -12.69 6.74
C TYR A 107 -5.87 -12.71 8.14
N ARG A 108 -6.73 -12.70 9.16
CA ARG A 108 -6.31 -12.60 10.57
C ARG A 108 -5.34 -13.73 10.95
N GLU A 109 -5.60 -14.93 10.48
CA GLU A 109 -4.77 -16.12 10.69
C GLU A 109 -3.38 -16.01 10.05
N ILE A 110 -3.22 -15.26 8.96
CA ILE A 110 -1.90 -14.97 8.39
C ILE A 110 -1.14 -14.02 9.30
N GLY A 111 -1.80 -12.98 9.83
CA GLY A 111 -1.19 -12.07 10.81
C GLY A 111 -0.67 -12.81 12.06
N ILE A 112 -1.47 -13.75 12.59
CA ILE A 112 -1.07 -14.60 13.71
C ILE A 112 0.15 -15.47 13.33
N LYS A 113 0.17 -16.07 12.14
CA LYS A 113 1.31 -16.87 11.65
C LYS A 113 2.58 -16.03 11.54
N ILE A 114 2.49 -14.84 10.93
CA ILE A 114 3.61 -13.88 10.83
C ILE A 114 4.16 -13.56 12.22
N TRP A 115 3.28 -13.27 13.19
CA TRP A 115 3.71 -12.93 14.54
C TRP A 115 4.43 -14.07 15.25
N ASN A 116 3.94 -15.30 15.08
CA ASN A 116 4.54 -16.49 15.68
C ASN A 116 5.88 -16.86 15.02
N GLU A 117 5.98 -16.73 13.69
CA GLU A 117 7.17 -17.10 12.93
C GLU A 117 8.30 -16.07 13.07
N PHE A 118 7.98 -14.77 13.05
CA PHE A 118 8.95 -13.67 13.07
C PHE A 118 8.89 -12.87 14.38
N ARG A 119 8.68 -13.55 15.51
CA ARG A 119 8.38 -12.93 16.80
C ARG A 119 9.45 -11.92 17.24
N VAL A 120 10.72 -12.24 17.03
CA VAL A 120 11.84 -11.36 17.41
C VAL A 120 11.79 -10.05 16.62
N GLU A 121 11.58 -10.15 15.31
CA GLU A 121 11.49 -9.02 14.41
C GLU A 121 10.25 -8.18 14.63
N MET A 122 9.10 -8.83 14.87
CA MET A 122 7.86 -8.15 15.19
C MET A 122 7.96 -7.37 16.50
N ASN A 123 8.55 -7.96 17.55
CA ASN A 123 8.83 -7.24 18.80
C ASN A 123 9.75 -6.05 18.58
N SER A 124 10.80 -6.20 17.77
CA SER A 124 11.69 -5.08 17.44
C SER A 124 10.93 -3.97 16.70
N LEU A 125 10.08 -4.32 15.73
CA LEU A 125 9.31 -3.37 14.92
C LEU A 125 8.31 -2.54 15.75
N ILE A 126 7.67 -3.15 16.75
CA ILE A 126 6.70 -2.43 17.61
C ILE A 126 7.37 -1.65 18.77
N SER A 127 8.68 -1.83 18.96
CA SER A 127 9.42 -1.22 20.07
C SER A 127 9.89 0.21 19.80
N HIS A 128 9.78 0.69 18.55
CA HIS A 128 10.30 1.98 18.15
C HIS A 128 9.22 2.89 17.53
N PRO A 129 9.35 4.22 17.70
CA PRO A 129 8.32 5.16 17.29
C PRO A 129 8.34 5.52 15.79
N PHE A 130 9.46 5.30 15.09
CA PHE A 130 9.67 5.74 13.71
C PHE A 130 10.06 4.57 12.82
N ARG A 131 9.61 4.58 11.57
CA ARG A 131 9.96 3.57 10.58
C ARG A 131 11.48 3.50 10.40
N MET A 132 12.02 2.29 10.50
CA MET A 132 13.44 1.99 10.34
C MET A 132 13.66 1.22 9.04
N PRO A 133 14.81 1.40 8.34
CA PRO A 133 15.16 0.60 7.16
C PRO A 133 15.22 -0.91 7.42
N ALA A 134 15.37 -1.31 8.69
CA ALA A 134 15.40 -2.71 9.14
C ALA A 134 14.02 -3.30 9.43
N ASP A 135 12.94 -2.52 9.33
CA ASP A 135 11.58 -3.04 9.49
C ASP A 135 11.16 -3.85 8.26
N PRO A 136 10.37 -4.92 8.40
CA PRO A 136 9.75 -5.58 7.25
C PRO A 136 8.52 -4.81 6.74
N SER A 137 8.18 -5.03 5.47
CA SER A 137 6.89 -4.68 4.89
C SER A 137 5.87 -5.73 5.31
N ILE A 138 4.89 -5.32 6.14
CA ILE A 138 3.83 -6.21 6.61
C ILE A 138 3.00 -6.75 5.45
N GLN A 139 2.63 -5.91 4.48
CA GLN A 139 1.95 -6.35 3.26
C GLN A 139 2.72 -7.45 2.52
N THR A 140 4.04 -7.30 2.39
CA THR A 140 4.89 -8.32 1.74
C THR A 140 4.85 -9.64 2.52
N LEU A 141 4.97 -9.58 3.86
CA LEU A 141 4.88 -10.78 4.70
C LEU A 141 3.52 -11.47 4.56
N TYR A 142 2.41 -10.73 4.52
CA TYR A 142 1.08 -11.30 4.30
C TYR A 142 1.00 -12.07 2.99
N ILE A 143 1.38 -11.42 1.88
CA ILE A 143 1.33 -12.01 0.55
C ILE A 143 2.17 -13.29 0.48
N TYR A 144 3.35 -13.30 1.10
CA TYR A 144 4.25 -14.45 1.06
C TYR A 144 3.84 -15.60 1.99
N VAL A 145 3.40 -15.30 3.22
CA VAL A 145 2.97 -16.34 4.17
C VAL A 145 1.64 -16.95 3.72
N GLY A 146 0.74 -16.17 3.14
CA GLY A 146 -0.52 -16.69 2.58
C GLY A 146 -0.33 -17.38 1.23
N TYR A 147 0.51 -16.82 0.36
CA TYR A 147 0.79 -17.25 -1.00
C TYR A 147 -0.42 -17.85 -1.72
N SER A 148 -0.26 -18.96 -2.45
CA SER A 148 -1.32 -19.61 -3.23
C SER A 148 -2.45 -20.22 -2.39
N ASN A 149 -2.32 -20.30 -1.06
CA ASN A 149 -3.40 -20.78 -0.21
C ASN A 149 -4.49 -19.73 -0.01
N TYR A 150 -4.11 -18.45 0.01
CA TYR A 150 -5.00 -17.32 0.30
C TYR A 150 -5.08 -16.28 -0.83
N TYR A 151 -4.12 -16.31 -1.76
CA TYR A 151 -3.97 -15.32 -2.81
C TYR A 151 -3.97 -15.93 -4.21
N THR A 152 -4.63 -15.24 -5.13
CA THR A 152 -4.47 -15.39 -6.57
C THR A 152 -3.67 -14.21 -7.10
N PHE A 153 -2.67 -14.48 -7.93
CA PHE A 153 -1.80 -13.44 -8.48
C PHE A 153 -2.19 -13.12 -9.93
N LEU A 154 -2.58 -11.87 -10.19
CA LEU A 154 -2.93 -11.40 -11.53
C LEU A 154 -2.06 -10.20 -11.91
N LYS A 155 -1.74 -10.05 -13.20
CA LYS A 155 -1.12 -8.81 -13.67
C LYS A 155 -2.08 -7.63 -13.43
N ALA A 156 -1.57 -6.52 -12.91
CA ALA A 156 -2.36 -5.30 -12.75
C ALA A 156 -2.89 -4.86 -14.12
N ARG A 157 -4.19 -5.07 -14.33
CA ARG A 157 -4.91 -4.58 -15.51
C ARG A 157 -5.09 -3.06 -15.39
N LYS A 158 -5.69 -2.44 -16.40
CA LYS A 158 -6.13 -1.03 -16.40
C LYS A 158 -7.13 -0.66 -15.26
N MET A 159 -7.42 -1.60 -14.36
CA MET A 159 -8.35 -1.47 -13.24
C MET A 159 -7.80 -0.68 -12.05
N LEU A 160 -6.48 -0.49 -12.01
CA LEU A 160 -5.80 0.22 -10.94
C LEU A 160 -4.92 1.32 -11.50
N ARG A 161 -5.02 2.52 -10.94
CA ARG A 161 -4.18 3.65 -11.27
C ARG A 161 -3.41 4.06 -10.03
N PHE A 162 -2.09 4.01 -10.12
CA PHE A 162 -1.20 4.62 -9.14
C PHE A 162 -0.66 5.91 -9.73
N VAL A 163 -0.75 6.99 -8.97
CA VAL A 163 -0.27 8.32 -9.34
C VAL A 163 0.68 8.79 -8.25
N MET A 164 1.95 8.95 -8.59
CA MET A 164 2.90 9.68 -7.75
C MET A 164 2.94 11.14 -8.20
N LEU A 165 2.67 12.08 -7.30
CA LEU A 165 2.86 13.51 -7.52
C LEU A 165 4.26 13.89 -7.00
N ASP A 166 5.24 13.84 -7.89
CA ASP A 166 6.69 13.99 -7.62
C ASP A 166 7.28 15.26 -8.25
N SER A 167 6.43 16.10 -8.83
CA SER A 167 6.83 17.29 -9.58
C SER A 167 5.88 18.43 -9.27
N PRO A 168 6.38 19.62 -8.86
CA PRO A 168 5.54 20.79 -8.62
C PRO A 168 5.00 21.42 -9.91
N ASN A 169 5.39 20.90 -11.09
CA ASN A 169 4.91 21.42 -12.37
C ASN A 169 3.41 21.11 -12.55
N LEU A 170 2.59 22.15 -12.54
CA LEU A 170 1.13 22.05 -12.66
C LEU A 170 0.65 21.34 -13.92
N GLN A 171 1.37 21.41 -15.04
CA GLN A 171 1.00 20.71 -16.26
C GLN A 171 1.23 19.20 -16.13
N ILE A 172 2.31 18.79 -15.45
CA ILE A 172 2.61 17.38 -15.17
C ILE A 172 1.56 16.82 -14.21
N ILE A 173 1.26 17.52 -13.12
CA ILE A 173 0.21 17.14 -12.16
C ILE A 173 -1.13 16.99 -12.87
N ARG A 174 -1.54 18.02 -13.63
CA ARG A 174 -2.80 18.00 -14.38
C ARG A 174 -2.88 16.79 -15.30
N ARG A 175 -1.83 16.49 -16.07
CA ARG A 175 -1.79 15.34 -16.98
C ARG A 175 -1.88 14.02 -16.22
N LYS A 176 -1.12 13.86 -15.11
CA LYS A 176 -1.16 12.65 -14.27
C LYS A 176 -2.57 12.40 -13.71
N LEU A 177 -3.22 13.43 -13.17
CA LEU A 177 -4.58 13.36 -12.65
C LEU A 177 -5.59 13.07 -13.77
N GLN A 178 -5.52 13.79 -14.91
CA GLN A 178 -6.42 13.54 -16.04
C GLN A 178 -6.32 12.11 -16.56
N ASN A 179 -5.11 11.57 -16.70
CA ASN A 179 -4.89 10.20 -17.16
C ASN A 179 -5.48 9.16 -16.18
N ALA A 180 -5.39 9.40 -14.87
CA ALA A 180 -5.92 8.47 -13.87
C ALA A 180 -7.45 8.54 -13.76
N PHE A 181 -8.03 9.75 -13.75
CA PHE A 181 -9.46 9.96 -13.50
C PHE A 181 -10.33 9.76 -14.74
N SER A 182 -9.78 9.93 -15.95
CA SER A 182 -10.52 9.67 -17.20
C SER A 182 -10.61 8.18 -17.56
N ASP A 183 -9.79 7.32 -16.95
CA ASP A 183 -9.73 5.89 -17.31
C ASP A 183 -10.96 5.12 -16.82
N GLN A 184 -11.92 4.91 -17.71
CA GLN A 184 -13.17 4.21 -17.43
C GLN A 184 -13.01 2.75 -16.99
N LEU A 185 -11.84 2.14 -17.17
CA LEU A 185 -11.56 0.79 -16.70
C LEU A 185 -11.09 0.77 -15.24
N ALA A 186 -10.57 1.89 -14.73
CA ALA A 186 -10.07 2.00 -13.37
C ALA A 186 -11.20 1.94 -12.34
N TYR A 187 -11.09 1.01 -11.39
CA TYR A 187 -11.92 0.94 -10.19
C TYR A 187 -11.24 1.64 -9.01
N PHE A 188 -9.91 1.59 -8.97
CA PHE A 188 -9.09 2.17 -7.91
C PHE A 188 -8.15 3.22 -8.46
N ILE A 189 -8.03 4.31 -7.73
CA ILE A 189 -7.03 5.35 -7.95
C ILE A 189 -6.31 5.54 -6.62
N CYS A 190 -5.00 5.32 -6.61
CA CYS A 190 -4.12 5.61 -5.50
C CYS A 190 -3.29 6.84 -5.87
N ILE A 191 -3.34 7.88 -5.04
CA ILE A 191 -2.62 9.13 -5.28
C ILE A 191 -1.71 9.37 -4.09
N ASN A 192 -0.41 9.28 -4.33
CA ASN A 192 0.60 9.63 -3.35
C ASN A 192 1.32 10.88 -3.84
N ASP A 193 1.94 11.60 -2.91
CA ASP A 193 2.77 12.74 -3.24
C ASP A 193 4.13 12.65 -2.55
N ASP A 194 5.11 13.25 -3.24
CA ASP A 194 6.43 13.59 -2.72
C ASP A 194 6.70 15.06 -3.10
N LEU A 195 5.65 15.87 -2.93
CA LEU A 195 5.70 17.29 -3.25
C LEU A 195 6.36 18.05 -2.09
N PRO A 196 7.23 19.04 -2.37
CA PRO A 196 7.84 19.84 -1.31
C PRO A 196 6.81 20.69 -0.54
N SER A 197 5.70 21.06 -1.20
CA SER A 197 4.59 21.79 -0.60
C SER A 197 3.32 21.65 -1.43
N LEU A 198 2.18 21.73 -0.74
CA LEU A 198 0.85 21.76 -1.34
C LEU A 198 0.41 23.22 -1.56
N THR A 199 0.43 23.68 -2.81
CA THR A 199 -0.05 25.03 -3.16
C THR A 199 -1.57 25.04 -3.40
N ALA A 200 -2.19 26.23 -3.38
CA ALA A 200 -3.61 26.38 -3.66
C ALA A 200 -3.98 25.90 -5.08
N GLU A 201 -3.10 26.06 -6.06
CA GLU A 201 -3.29 25.59 -7.43
C GLU A 201 -3.28 24.06 -7.51
N ILE A 202 -2.36 23.41 -6.78
CA ILE A 202 -2.29 21.95 -6.70
C ILE A 202 -3.54 21.40 -6.00
N GLN A 203 -3.93 22.01 -4.88
CA GLN A 203 -5.18 21.67 -4.18
C GLN A 203 -6.40 21.80 -5.11
N ASN A 204 -6.48 22.87 -5.91
CA ASN A 204 -7.58 23.07 -6.85
C ASN A 204 -7.60 22.00 -7.96
N LEU A 205 -6.43 21.56 -8.44
CA LEU A 205 -6.35 20.45 -9.40
C LEU A 205 -6.84 19.12 -8.79
N LEU A 206 -6.46 18.83 -7.54
CA LEU A 206 -6.92 17.65 -6.82
C LEU A 206 -8.43 17.70 -6.59
N ASN A 207 -8.96 18.83 -6.10
CA ASN A 207 -10.40 19.02 -5.88
C ASN A 207 -11.19 18.78 -7.17
N LYS A 208 -10.76 19.41 -8.28
CA LYS A 208 -11.41 19.21 -9.59
C LYS A 208 -11.37 17.76 -10.05
N ALA A 209 -10.27 17.04 -9.80
CA ALA A 209 -10.19 15.62 -10.12
C ALA A 209 -11.20 14.81 -9.28
N TYR A 210 -11.23 15.01 -7.97
CA TYR A 210 -12.16 14.33 -7.07
C TYR A 210 -13.64 14.63 -7.36
N GLU A 211 -13.97 15.87 -7.72
CA GLU A 211 -15.33 16.27 -8.11
C GLU A 211 -15.86 15.50 -9.34
N THR A 212 -14.98 14.94 -10.18
CA THR A 212 -15.42 14.06 -11.30
C THR A 212 -15.93 12.69 -10.85
N ILE A 213 -15.62 12.28 -9.61
CA ILE A 213 -15.99 10.98 -9.04
C ILE A 213 -17.02 11.16 -7.92
N PHE A 214 -16.83 12.18 -7.09
CA PHE A 214 -17.64 12.47 -5.92
C PHE A 214 -18.43 13.75 -6.14
N SER A 215 -19.68 13.59 -6.59
CA SER A 215 -20.60 14.72 -6.85
C SER A 215 -21.15 15.37 -5.58
N LYS A 216 -20.93 14.74 -4.42
CA LYS A 216 -21.34 15.26 -3.10
C LYS A 216 -20.16 15.14 -2.15
N ARG A 217 -19.92 16.21 -1.38
CA ARG A 217 -18.95 16.17 -0.27
C ARG A 217 -19.51 15.35 0.89
N CYS A 218 -18.61 14.77 1.67
CA CYS A 218 -18.97 14.16 2.94
C CYS A 218 -19.57 15.23 3.86
N SER A 219 -20.61 14.88 4.63
CA SER A 219 -21.25 15.79 5.60
C SER A 219 -20.34 16.17 6.77
N PHE A 220 -19.19 15.51 6.91
CA PHE A 220 -18.17 15.87 7.90
C PHE A 220 -17.33 17.08 7.48
N GLU A 221 -17.27 17.35 6.17
CA GLU A 221 -16.44 18.40 5.54
C GLU A 221 -17.26 19.67 5.22
N SER A 222 -18.51 19.74 5.67
CA SER A 222 -19.47 20.83 5.38
C SER A 222 -19.68 21.75 6.55
#